data_AF-A0A0U3KVF6-F1
#
_entry.id   AF-A0A0U3KVF6-F1
#
_cell.length_a   1.000
_cell.length_b   1.000
_cell.length_c   1.000
_cell.angle_alpha   90.00
_cell.angle_beta   90.00
_cell.angle_gamma   90.00
#
_symmetry.space_group_name_H-M   'P 1'
#
loop_
_entity.id
_entity.type
_entity.pdbx_description
1 polymer ?
#
loop_
_entity_poly.entity_id
_entity_poly.type
_entity_poly.pdbx_seq_one_letter_code
_entity_poly.pdbx_strand_id
1 'polypeptide(L)'
;MTVSAALLLTAVVLCAVGGILMLTRPLTRILLGAVILSNGVNLLILASTGTAGAAPLLYGVDLRRVTDPLPQAIALTAIVITLGTTAFLLAMAYRSHQITGTDEVHDDLEDRRIVLRAEVLSERAQLREEFRSGSEPTADERERYREERRRLRDRLRADRARQARGRDASGDLWNDIIGADPEDYARDGDAKADDRYPRDERGAAG
;
A
#
# COMPACT_ATOMS: atom_id res chain seq x y z
N MET A 1 44.25 -2.26 -11.44
CA MET A 1 42.78 -2.21 -11.63
C MET A 1 42.35 -0.76 -11.51
N THR A 2 42.16 -0.04 -12.61
CA THR A 2 41.67 1.35 -12.57
C THR A 2 40.18 1.35 -12.89
N VAL A 3 39.34 1.15 -11.87
CA VAL A 3 37.90 1.35 -12.02
C VAL A 3 37.68 2.86 -12.17
N SER A 4 36.92 3.28 -13.18
CA SER A 4 36.67 4.70 -13.41
C SER A 4 35.80 5.26 -12.28
N ALA A 5 36.39 6.12 -11.44
CA ALA A 5 35.67 6.77 -10.34
C ALA A 5 34.47 7.58 -10.85
N ALA A 6 34.58 8.20 -12.03
CA ALA A 6 33.48 8.91 -12.66
C ALA A 6 32.31 7.99 -13.01
N LEU A 7 32.58 6.78 -13.49
CA LEU A 7 31.55 5.79 -13.83
C LEU A 7 30.83 5.31 -12.57
N LEU A 8 31.59 4.98 -11.51
CA LEU A 8 31.00 4.60 -10.22
C LEU A 8 30.17 5.73 -9.62
N LEU A 9 30.68 6.96 -9.60
CA LEU A 9 29.96 8.11 -9.09
C LEU A 9 28.65 8.32 -9.86
N THR A 10 28.71 8.25 -11.20
CA THR A 10 27.53 8.36 -12.06
C THR A 10 26.50 7.27 -11.71
N ALA A 11 26.93 6.01 -11.61
CA ALA A 11 26.06 4.90 -11.28
C ALA A 11 25.38 5.06 -9.90
N VAL A 12 26.13 5.50 -8.88
CA VAL A 12 25.59 5.78 -7.54
C VAL A 12 24.57 6.92 -7.57
N VAL A 13 24.86 8.00 -8.30
CA VAL A 13 23.93 9.13 -8.44
C VAL A 13 22.65 8.69 -9.15
N LEU A 14 22.75 7.93 -10.24
CA LEU A 14 21.58 7.37 -10.92
C LEU A 14 20.76 6.47 -10.00
N CYS A 15 21.40 5.60 -9.22
CA CYS A 15 20.70 4.76 -8.24
C CYS A 15 20.03 5.57 -7.14
N ALA A 16 20.69 6.61 -6.62
CA ALA A 16 20.12 7.48 -5.60
C ALA A 16 18.92 8.29 -6.13
N VAL A 17 19.06 8.90 -7.31
CA VAL A 17 17.98 9.66 -7.96
C VAL A 17 16.81 8.74 -8.30
N GLY A 18 17.08 7.58 -8.89
CA GLY A 18 16.05 6.58 -9.20
C GLY A 18 15.30 6.11 -7.95
N GLY A 19 16.04 5.82 -6.87
CA GLY A 19 15.46 5.44 -5.58
C GLY A 19 14.59 6.55 -4.96
N ILE A 20 15.05 7.81 -5.01
CA ILE A 20 14.27 8.96 -4.53
C ILE A 20 12.98 9.14 -5.36
N LEU A 21 13.06 8.98 -6.69
CA LEU A 21 11.88 9.07 -7.56
C LEU A 21 10.86 7.96 -7.26
N MET A 22 11.30 6.75 -6.91
CA MET A 22 10.38 5.66 -6.53
C MET A 22 9.61 5.94 -5.23
N LEU A 23 10.10 6.84 -4.38
CA LEU A 23 9.42 7.26 -3.14
C LEU A 23 8.39 8.37 -3.36
N THR A 24 8.19 8.82 -4.61
CA THR A 24 7.20 9.86 -4.92
C THR A 24 5.82 9.26 -5.18
N ARG A 25 4.75 10.06 -5.00
CA ARG A 25 3.36 9.63 -5.21
C ARG A 25 2.92 9.43 -6.67
N PRO A 26 3.34 10.25 -7.66
CA PRO A 26 2.84 10.09 -9.03
C PRO A 26 3.48 8.88 -9.72
N LEU A 27 2.65 8.03 -10.29
CA LEU A 27 3.04 6.75 -10.90
C LEU A 27 4.06 6.97 -12.02
N THR A 28 3.88 8.01 -12.85
CA THR A 28 4.87 8.39 -13.88
C THR A 28 6.27 8.63 -13.32
N ARG A 29 6.40 9.28 -12.15
CA ARG A 29 7.71 9.51 -11.52
C ARG A 29 8.28 8.23 -10.93
N ILE A 30 7.46 7.36 -10.35
CA ILE A 30 7.90 6.03 -9.90
C ILE A 30 8.45 5.23 -11.08
N LEU A 31 7.75 5.25 -12.22
CA LEU A 31 8.16 4.58 -13.45
C LEU A 31 9.48 5.13 -13.98
N LEU A 32 9.61 6.45 -14.05
CA LEU A 32 10.85 7.11 -14.44
C LEU A 32 11.99 6.78 -13.46
N GLY A 33 11.69 6.70 -12.16
CA GLY A 33 12.62 6.28 -11.12
C GLY A 33 13.15 4.87 -11.36
N ALA A 34 12.27 3.92 -11.69
CA ALA A 34 12.65 2.54 -12.02
C ALA A 34 13.56 2.47 -13.27
N VAL A 35 13.28 3.27 -14.31
CA VAL A 35 14.12 3.35 -15.51
C VAL A 35 15.50 3.91 -15.19
N ILE A 36 15.57 5.03 -14.46
CA ILE A 36 16.83 5.66 -14.07
C ILE A 36 17.65 4.73 -13.16
N LEU A 37 17.01 4.07 -12.19
CA LEU A 37 17.63 3.08 -11.30
C LEU A 37 18.20 1.90 -12.09
N SER A 38 17.44 1.35 -13.05
CA SER A 38 17.91 0.25 -13.90
C SER A 38 19.13 0.65 -14.74
N ASN A 39 19.17 1.89 -15.27
CA ASN A 39 20.35 2.40 -15.95
C ASN A 39 21.56 2.50 -15.01
N GLY A 40 21.37 2.94 -13.76
CA GLY A 40 22.42 2.94 -12.73
C GLY A 40 22.96 1.53 -12.44
N VAL A 41 22.08 0.53 -12.31
CA VAL A 41 22.46 -0.88 -12.11
C VAL A 41 23.22 -1.43 -13.33
N ASN A 42 22.78 -1.13 -14.56
CA ASN A 42 23.50 -1.53 -15.76
C ASN A 42 24.92 -0.95 -15.82
N LEU A 43 25.11 0.29 -15.36
CA LEU A 43 26.45 0.88 -15.22
C LEU A 43 27.28 0.18 -14.14
N LEU A 44 26.69 -0.25 -13.02
CA LEU A 44 27.40 -1.04 -12.00
C LEU A 44 27.85 -2.40 -12.55
N ILE A 45 27.01 -3.06 -13.35
CA ILE A 45 27.36 -4.31 -14.03
C ILE A 45 28.53 -4.06 -14.99
N LEU A 46 28.49 -2.98 -15.77
CA LEU A 46 29.59 -2.62 -16.66
C LEU A 46 30.88 -2.27 -15.90
N ALA A 47 30.78 -1.65 -14.73
CA ALA A 47 31.93 -1.35 -13.87
C ALA A 47 32.64 -2.63 -13.38
N SER A 48 31.90 -3.73 -13.23
CA SER A 48 32.42 -5.03 -12.79
C SER A 48 33.30 -5.71 -13.86
N THR A 49 33.16 -5.34 -15.13
CA THR A 49 33.92 -5.88 -16.26
C THR A 49 35.42 -5.58 -16.20
N GLY A 50 35.83 -4.56 -15.43
CA GLY A 50 37.25 -4.25 -15.22
C GLY A 50 37.87 -3.38 -16.32
N THR A 51 39.12 -3.68 -16.71
CA THR A 51 39.89 -2.85 -17.64
C THR A 51 39.32 -2.90 -19.05
N ALA A 52 39.20 -1.73 -19.69
CA ALA A 52 38.81 -1.63 -21.09
C ALA A 52 39.83 -2.34 -21.98
N GLY A 53 39.41 -3.45 -22.58
CA GLY A 53 40.16 -4.21 -23.57
C GLY A 53 39.56 -4.05 -24.97
N ALA A 54 40.03 -4.88 -25.89
CA ALA A 54 39.42 -5.01 -27.20
C ALA A 54 38.00 -5.61 -27.10
N ALA A 55 37.16 -5.33 -28.11
CA ALA A 55 35.83 -5.90 -28.21
C ALA A 55 35.92 -7.44 -28.28
N PRO A 56 35.00 -8.19 -27.63
CA PRO A 56 34.97 -9.65 -27.67
C PRO A 56 34.44 -10.16 -29.03
N LEU A 57 35.20 -9.89 -30.09
CA LEU A 57 34.98 -10.40 -31.43
C LEU A 57 36.06 -11.44 -31.73
N LEU A 58 35.67 -12.63 -32.22
CA LEU A 58 36.60 -13.74 -32.45
C LEU A 58 37.64 -13.49 -33.58
N TYR A 59 37.55 -12.38 -34.30
CA TYR A 59 38.40 -12.09 -35.46
C TYR A 59 39.44 -11.01 -35.14
N GLY A 60 40.72 -11.36 -35.25
CA GLY A 60 41.82 -10.40 -35.33
C GLY A 60 42.32 -9.78 -34.01
N VAL A 61 41.98 -10.35 -32.86
CA VAL A 61 42.35 -9.81 -31.53
C VAL A 61 42.96 -10.86 -30.62
N ASP A 62 44.00 -10.47 -29.86
CA ASP A 62 44.63 -11.30 -28.84
C ASP A 62 43.65 -11.50 -27.67
N LEU A 63 43.27 -12.76 -27.40
CA LEU A 63 42.32 -13.15 -26.35
C LEU A 63 42.71 -12.61 -24.98
N ARG A 64 44.00 -12.37 -24.73
CA ARG A 64 44.49 -11.79 -23.46
C ARG A 64 44.17 -10.31 -23.28
N ARG A 65 43.78 -9.62 -24.36
CA ARG A 65 43.39 -8.21 -24.37
C ARG A 65 41.89 -8.01 -24.52
N VAL A 66 41.11 -9.09 -24.58
CA VAL A 66 39.66 -9.03 -24.75
C VAL A 66 38.99 -8.71 -23.41
N THR A 67 38.01 -7.83 -23.46
CA THR A 67 37.15 -7.49 -22.31
C THR A 67 36.24 -8.67 -21.96
N ASP A 68 35.97 -8.94 -20.67
CA ASP A 68 35.08 -10.02 -20.25
C ASP A 68 33.67 -9.86 -20.88
N PRO A 69 33.21 -10.81 -21.71
CA PRO A 69 31.90 -10.73 -22.35
C PRO A 69 30.73 -11.07 -21.39
N LEU A 70 31.00 -11.71 -20.25
CA LEU A 70 29.95 -12.20 -19.35
C LEU A 70 29.10 -11.06 -18.77
N PRO A 71 29.67 -9.99 -18.17
CA PRO A 71 28.86 -8.87 -17.67
C PRO A 71 28.10 -8.13 -18.79
N GLN A 72 28.64 -8.11 -20.02
CA GLN A 72 27.99 -7.47 -21.17
C GLN A 72 26.70 -8.20 -21.58
N ALA A 73 26.76 -9.55 -21.61
CA ALA A 73 25.58 -10.37 -21.90
C ALA A 73 24.50 -10.22 -20.81
N ILE A 74 24.90 -10.16 -19.54
CA ILE A 74 24.00 -9.92 -18.41
C ILE A 74 23.34 -8.53 -18.54
N ALA A 75 24.12 -7.49 -18.84
CA ALA A 75 23.59 -6.14 -19.04
C ALA A 75 22.58 -6.06 -20.18
N LEU A 76 22.87 -6.68 -21.34
CA LEU A 76 21.92 -6.71 -22.47
C LEU A 76 20.59 -7.36 -22.07
N THR A 77 20.65 -8.46 -21.31
CA THR A 77 19.45 -9.15 -20.82
C THR A 77 18.65 -8.26 -19.86
N ALA A 78 19.34 -7.57 -18.94
CA ALA A 78 18.71 -6.65 -18.01
C ALA A 78 18.02 -5.47 -18.73
N ILE A 79 18.62 -4.94 -19.80
CA ILE A 79 18.04 -3.87 -20.62
C ILE A 79 16.73 -4.33 -21.28
N VAL A 80 16.70 -5.52 -21.87
CA VAL A 80 15.50 -6.05 -22.55
C VAL A 80 14.37 -6.31 -21.55
N ILE A 81 14.68 -6.90 -20.40
CA ILE A 81 13.69 -7.12 -19.33
C ILE A 81 13.14 -5.77 -18.86
N THR A 82 14.01 -4.79 -18.60
CA THR A 82 13.59 -3.45 -18.17
C THR A 82 12.70 -2.78 -19.21
N LEU A 83 13.04 -2.87 -20.49
CA LEU A 83 12.22 -2.31 -21.57
C LEU A 83 10.82 -2.95 -21.60
N GLY A 84 10.77 -4.29 -21.51
CA GLY A 84 9.52 -5.04 -21.52
C GLY A 84 8.63 -4.73 -20.32
N THR A 85 9.19 -4.74 -19.11
CA THR A 85 8.45 -4.42 -17.88
C THR A 85 8.02 -2.96 -17.85
N THR A 86 8.88 -2.03 -18.29
CA THR A 86 8.53 -0.60 -18.36
C THR A 86 7.42 -0.34 -19.37
N ALA A 87 7.48 -0.92 -20.57
CA ALA A 87 6.44 -0.77 -21.58
C ALA A 87 5.10 -1.32 -21.07
N PHE A 88 5.13 -2.49 -20.43
CA PHE A 88 3.94 -3.10 -19.82
C PHE A 88 3.35 -2.23 -18.70
N LEU A 89 4.18 -1.79 -17.75
CA LEU A 89 3.73 -0.94 -16.64
C LEU A 89 3.26 0.42 -17.15
N LEU A 90 3.88 0.99 -18.18
CA LEU A 90 3.45 2.25 -18.79
C LEU A 90 2.09 2.10 -19.47
N ALA A 91 1.83 0.98 -20.15
CA ALA A 91 0.52 0.68 -20.72
C ALA A 91 -0.55 0.53 -19.63
N MET A 92 -0.23 -0.13 -18.52
CA MET A 92 -1.14 -0.24 -17.38
C MET A 92 -1.37 1.12 -16.70
N ALA A 93 -0.32 1.91 -16.49
CA ALA A 93 -0.41 3.25 -15.92
C ALA A 93 -1.27 4.15 -16.80
N TYR A 94 -1.07 4.11 -18.12
CA TYR A 94 -1.90 4.84 -19.09
C TYR A 94 -3.38 4.41 -19.01
N ARG A 95 -3.63 3.10 -18.90
CA ARG A 95 -5.00 2.60 -18.73
C ARG A 95 -5.62 3.02 -17.40
N SER A 96 -4.86 2.96 -16.30
CA SER A 96 -5.29 3.41 -14.98
C SER A 96 -5.64 4.89 -15.00
N HIS A 97 -4.79 5.72 -15.63
CA HIS A 97 -5.03 7.14 -15.76
C HIS A 97 -6.30 7.45 -16.57
N GLN A 98 -6.61 6.69 -17.61
CA GLN A 98 -7.87 6.84 -18.34
C GLN A 98 -9.11 6.52 -17.50
N ILE A 99 -9.00 5.59 -16.55
CA ILE A 99 -10.13 5.16 -15.70
C ILE A 99 -10.32 6.14 -14.54
N THR A 100 -9.24 6.47 -13.83
CA THR A 100 -9.29 7.25 -12.58
C THR A 100 -9.12 8.75 -12.82
N GLY A 101 -8.56 9.17 -13.97
CA GLY A 101 -8.28 10.58 -14.29
C GLY A 101 -7.13 11.21 -13.50
N THR A 102 -6.47 10.44 -12.62
CA THR A 102 -5.33 10.89 -11.80
C THR A 102 -4.16 9.93 -11.98
N ASP A 103 -2.94 10.44 -11.84
CA ASP A 103 -1.69 9.65 -11.90
C ASP A 103 -1.10 9.42 -10.50
N GLU A 104 -1.81 9.80 -9.44
CA GLU A 104 -1.33 9.64 -8.07
C GLU A 104 -1.69 8.25 -7.53
N VAL A 105 -0.70 7.61 -6.90
CA VAL A 105 -0.93 6.38 -6.12
C VAL A 105 -1.71 6.76 -4.86
N HIS A 106 -2.90 6.18 -4.72
CA HIS A 106 -3.79 6.46 -3.60
C HIS A 106 -3.46 5.55 -2.40
N ASP A 107 -3.64 6.10 -1.20
CA ASP A 107 -3.56 5.33 0.04
C ASP A 107 -4.83 4.47 0.17
N ASP A 108 -4.68 3.19 0.54
CA ASP A 108 -5.82 2.28 0.72
C ASP A 108 -6.67 2.71 1.92
N LEU A 109 -7.97 2.91 1.69
CA LEU A 109 -8.94 3.27 2.74
C LEU A 109 -9.11 2.14 3.75
N GLU A 110 -8.95 0.88 3.35
CA GLU A 110 -9.06 -0.28 4.22
C GLU A 110 -7.87 -0.37 5.17
N ASP A 111 -6.66 -0.05 4.72
CA ASP A 111 -5.48 0.03 5.59
C ASP A 111 -5.70 1.05 6.72
N ARG A 112 -6.24 2.22 6.38
CA ARG A 112 -6.61 3.23 7.38
C ARG A 112 -7.66 2.73 8.36
N ARG A 113 -8.61 1.90 7.91
CA ARG A 113 -9.64 1.29 8.74
C ARG A 113 -9.05 0.27 9.71
N ILE A 114 -8.15 -0.58 9.24
CA ILE A 114 -7.50 -1.60 10.07
C ILE A 114 -6.72 -0.94 11.20
N VAL A 115 -5.92 0.09 10.89
CA VAL A 115 -5.16 0.84 11.90
C VAL A 115 -6.08 1.47 12.95
N LEU A 116 -7.15 2.15 12.53
CA LEU A 116 -8.08 2.80 13.46
C LEU A 116 -8.86 1.78 14.31
N ARG A 117 -9.27 0.64 13.72
CA ARG A 117 -9.91 -0.45 14.48
C ARG A 117 -8.95 -1.04 15.50
N ALA A 118 -7.69 -1.27 15.11
CA ALA A 118 -6.66 -1.80 16.02
C ALA A 118 -6.43 -0.85 17.21
N GLU A 119 -6.30 0.46 16.96
CA GLU A 119 -6.15 1.48 18.00
C GLU A 119 -7.33 1.43 19.00
N VAL A 120 -8.57 1.50 18.49
CA VAL A 120 -9.76 1.50 19.36
C VAL A 120 -9.92 0.18 20.12
N LEU A 121 -9.62 -0.96 19.50
CA LEU A 121 -9.67 -2.25 20.20
C LEU A 121 -8.60 -2.33 21.30
N SER A 122 -7.40 -1.82 21.04
CA SER A 122 -6.32 -1.77 22.03
C SER A 122 -6.69 -0.89 23.23
N GLU A 123 -7.30 0.27 22.98
CA GLU A 123 -7.74 1.21 24.01
C GLU A 123 -8.88 0.61 24.84
N ARG A 124 -9.83 -0.07 24.19
CA ARG A 124 -10.90 -0.81 24.90
C ARG A 124 -10.37 -1.96 25.75
N ALA A 125 -9.31 -2.64 25.31
CA ALA A 125 -8.70 -3.72 26.06
C ALA A 125 -7.99 -3.18 27.30
N GLN A 126 -7.22 -2.09 27.17
CA GLN A 126 -6.57 -1.40 28.28
C GLN A 126 -7.59 -0.92 29.31
N LEU A 127 -8.63 -0.22 28.86
CA LEU A 127 -9.69 0.29 29.74
C LEU A 127 -10.40 -0.84 30.51
N ARG A 128 -10.56 -2.00 29.87
CA ARG A 128 -11.14 -3.19 30.52
C ARG A 128 -10.20 -3.80 31.55
N GLU A 129 -8.89 -3.79 31.29
CA GLU A 129 -7.87 -4.27 32.22
C GLU A 129 -7.80 -3.39 33.46
N GLU A 130 -7.74 -2.06 33.26
CA GLU A 130 -7.75 -1.07 34.34
C GLU A 130 -8.97 -1.25 35.23
N PHE A 131 -10.16 -1.33 34.63
CA PHE A 131 -11.40 -1.57 35.36
C PHE A 131 -11.42 -2.93 36.10
N ARG A 132 -10.78 -3.97 35.56
CA ARG A 132 -10.68 -5.30 36.21
C ARG A 132 -9.67 -5.30 37.36
N SER A 133 -8.61 -4.52 37.27
CA SER A 133 -7.53 -4.47 38.26
C SER A 133 -7.95 -3.80 39.58
N GLY A 134 -9.01 -2.99 39.57
CA GLY A 134 -9.59 -2.41 40.78
C GLY A 134 -10.29 -3.48 41.64
N SER A 135 -9.90 -3.58 42.91
CA SER A 135 -10.41 -4.62 43.83
C SER A 135 -11.92 -4.49 44.10
N GLU A 136 -12.48 -3.28 44.05
CA GLU A 136 -13.93 -3.02 43.99
C GLU A 136 -14.20 -1.67 43.30
N PRO A 137 -14.74 -1.66 42.06
CA PRO A 137 -14.99 -0.41 41.35
C PRO A 137 -16.12 0.41 42.00
N THR A 138 -15.83 1.65 42.37
CA THR A 138 -16.76 2.65 42.88
C THR A 138 -17.84 3.02 41.83
N ALA A 139 -18.93 3.65 42.26
CA ALA A 139 -19.99 4.09 41.35
C ALA A 139 -19.46 5.05 40.27
N ASP A 140 -18.59 5.97 40.66
CA ASP A 140 -17.96 6.95 39.76
C ASP A 140 -17.03 6.28 38.74
N GLU A 141 -16.23 5.28 39.14
CA GLU A 141 -15.37 4.53 38.22
C GLU A 141 -16.19 3.73 37.19
N ARG A 142 -17.33 3.17 37.59
CA ARG A 142 -18.27 2.48 36.68
C ARG A 142 -18.92 3.43 35.68
N GLU A 143 -19.14 4.68 36.08
CA GLU A 143 -19.68 5.71 35.20
C GLU A 143 -18.63 6.14 34.19
N ARG A 144 -17.41 6.47 34.64
CA ARG A 144 -16.26 6.80 33.78
C ARG A 144 -15.96 5.72 32.74
N TYR A 145 -15.88 4.45 33.17
CA TYR A 145 -15.68 3.32 32.25
C TYR A 145 -16.78 3.22 31.17
N ARG A 146 -18.05 3.48 31.55
CA ARG A 146 -19.18 3.46 30.61
C ARG A 146 -19.12 4.63 29.63
N GLU A 147 -18.74 5.82 30.09
CA GLU A 147 -18.57 7.00 29.26
C GLU A 147 -17.43 6.83 28.25
N GLU A 148 -16.25 6.39 28.69
CA GLU A 148 -15.10 6.18 27.81
C GLU A 148 -15.38 5.10 26.78
N ARG A 149 -16.01 4.00 27.18
CA ARG A 149 -16.42 2.95 26.24
C ARG A 149 -17.47 3.44 25.23
N ARG A 150 -18.33 4.41 25.59
CA ARG A 150 -19.25 5.08 24.65
C ARG A 150 -18.48 5.98 23.70
N ARG A 151 -17.55 6.81 24.20
CA ARG A 151 -16.67 7.67 23.37
C ARG A 151 -15.93 6.88 22.31
N LEU A 152 -15.34 5.73 22.68
CA LEU A 152 -14.62 4.86 21.74
C LEU A 152 -15.53 4.26 20.65
N ARG A 153 -16.76 3.90 21.00
CA ARG A 153 -17.77 3.47 20.02
C ARG A 153 -18.19 4.60 19.09
N ASP A 154 -18.35 5.80 19.62
CA ASP A 154 -18.78 6.95 18.85
C ASP A 154 -17.67 7.44 17.91
N ARG A 155 -16.40 7.30 18.29
CA ARG A 155 -15.22 7.51 17.42
C ARG A 155 -15.29 6.63 16.17
N LEU A 156 -15.56 5.33 16.33
CA LEU A 156 -15.75 4.38 15.20
C LEU A 156 -16.99 4.68 14.35
N ARG A 157 -18.05 5.24 14.94
CA ARG A 157 -19.28 5.62 14.21
C ARG A 157 -19.09 6.89 13.40
N ALA A 158 -18.45 7.90 13.99
CA ALA A 158 -18.13 9.15 13.34
C ALA A 158 -17.19 8.93 12.15
N ASP A 159 -16.23 8.02 12.28
CA ASP A 159 -15.31 7.67 11.20
C ASP A 159 -16.03 6.99 10.02
N ARG A 160 -16.90 6.02 10.31
CA ARG A 160 -17.79 5.41 9.30
C ARG A 160 -18.69 6.43 8.60
N ALA A 161 -19.25 7.38 9.34
CA ALA A 161 -20.13 8.42 8.77
C ALA A 161 -19.40 9.39 7.83
N ARG A 162 -18.14 9.72 8.11
CA ARG A 162 -17.31 10.54 7.20
C ARG A 162 -16.94 9.77 5.93
N GLN A 163 -16.70 8.48 6.04
CA GLN A 163 -16.22 7.63 4.93
C GLN A 163 -17.35 7.10 4.04
N ALA A 164 -18.58 6.97 4.54
CA ALA A 164 -19.75 6.68 3.70
C ALA A 164 -19.91 7.72 2.59
N ARG A 165 -19.54 8.98 2.85
CA ARG A 165 -19.51 10.06 1.85
C ARG A 165 -18.35 9.96 0.85
N GLY A 166 -17.29 9.23 1.19
CA GLY A 166 -16.14 8.99 0.31
C GLY A 166 -16.33 7.77 -0.60
N ARG A 167 -17.16 6.80 -0.18
CA ARG A 167 -17.51 5.60 -0.95
C ARG A 167 -18.17 5.93 -2.29
N ASP A 168 -18.90 7.04 -2.33
CA ASP A 168 -19.57 7.55 -3.55
C ASP A 168 -18.57 8.21 -4.53
N ALA A 169 -17.39 8.62 -4.07
CA ALA A 169 -16.36 9.27 -4.88
C ALA A 169 -15.28 8.30 -5.39
N SER A 170 -15.02 7.21 -4.66
CA SER A 170 -13.99 6.22 -5.00
C SER A 170 -14.47 5.15 -5.99
N GLY A 171 -15.79 4.92 -6.11
CA GLY A 171 -16.33 3.90 -7.01
C GLY A 171 -15.63 2.56 -6.83
N ASP A 172 -15.74 1.95 -5.64
CA ASP A 172 -15.14 0.64 -5.33
C ASP A 172 -15.76 -0.46 -6.20
N LEU A 173 -15.27 -0.55 -7.44
CA LEU A 173 -15.62 -1.54 -8.45
C LEU A 173 -15.58 -2.98 -7.89
N TRP A 174 -14.69 -3.22 -6.93
CA TRP A 174 -14.53 -4.52 -6.25
C TRP A 174 -15.70 -4.89 -5.34
N ASN A 175 -16.33 -3.92 -4.66
CA ASN A 175 -17.52 -4.19 -3.83
C ASN A 175 -18.76 -4.45 -4.69
N ASP A 176 -18.86 -3.83 -5.87
CA ASP A 176 -19.92 -4.09 -6.85
C ASP A 176 -19.78 -5.47 -7.52
N ILE A 177 -18.53 -5.94 -7.73
CA ILE A 177 -18.27 -7.23 -8.39
C ILE A 177 -18.42 -8.41 -7.42
N ILE A 178 -18.01 -8.28 -6.16
CA ILE A 178 -17.97 -9.41 -5.21
C ILE A 178 -19.14 -9.38 -4.21
N GLY A 179 -19.90 -8.28 -4.17
CA GLY A 179 -20.99 -8.07 -3.22
C GLY A 179 -20.47 -7.65 -1.84
N ALA A 180 -21.28 -6.88 -1.10
CA ALA A 180 -20.93 -6.40 0.23
C ALA A 180 -20.54 -7.54 1.19
N ASP A 181 -19.70 -7.22 2.18
CA ASP A 181 -19.28 -8.14 3.23
C ASP A 181 -20.51 -8.80 3.89
N PRO A 182 -20.57 -10.15 3.99
CA PRO A 182 -21.69 -10.88 4.59
C PRO A 182 -22.15 -10.32 5.95
N GLU A 183 -21.23 -9.76 6.74
CA GLU A 183 -21.53 -9.17 8.05
C GLU A 183 -22.38 -7.89 7.97
N ASP A 184 -22.37 -7.17 6.85
CA ASP A 184 -23.17 -5.96 6.65
C ASP A 184 -24.66 -6.30 6.42
N TYR A 185 -24.99 -7.47 5.86
CA TYR A 185 -26.38 -7.94 5.72
C TYR A 185 -27.00 -8.37 7.06
N ALA A 186 -26.18 -8.79 8.03
CA ALA A 186 -26.68 -9.34 9.30
C ALA A 186 -27.28 -8.27 10.23
N ARG A 187 -26.99 -6.97 10.02
CA ARG A 187 -27.44 -5.89 10.93
C ARG A 187 -28.75 -5.21 10.55
N ASP A 188 -29.19 -5.31 9.30
CA ASP A 188 -30.44 -4.66 8.86
C ASP A 188 -31.69 -5.49 9.23
N GLY A 189 -31.54 -6.76 9.61
CA GLY A 189 -32.63 -7.64 10.04
C GLY A 189 -33.13 -7.38 11.46
N ASP A 190 -32.28 -6.88 12.36
CA ASP A 190 -32.61 -6.77 13.80
C ASP A 190 -33.40 -5.49 14.15
N ALA A 191 -33.43 -4.49 13.27
CA ALA A 191 -34.07 -3.20 13.54
C ALA A 191 -35.57 -3.14 13.22
N LYS A 192 -36.18 -4.19 12.64
CA LYS A 192 -37.61 -4.21 12.25
C LYS A 192 -38.46 -5.29 12.91
N ALA A 193 -37.92 -6.03 13.87
CA ALA A 193 -38.64 -7.15 14.50
C ALA A 193 -39.46 -6.78 15.76
N ASP A 194 -39.21 -5.62 16.40
CA ASP A 194 -39.72 -5.38 17.77
C ASP A 194 -41.03 -4.59 17.87
N ASP A 195 -41.60 -4.11 16.76
CA ASP A 195 -42.75 -3.16 16.80
C ASP A 195 -44.07 -3.72 16.22
N ARG A 196 -44.25 -5.06 16.24
CA ARG A 196 -45.42 -5.72 15.63
C ARG A 196 -46.32 -6.54 16.56
N TYR A 197 -46.19 -6.39 17.88
CA TYR A 197 -47.18 -6.94 18.82
C TYR A 197 -47.90 -5.80 19.57
N PRO A 198 -49.19 -5.55 19.29
CA PRO A 198 -50.01 -4.73 20.16
C PRO A 198 -50.21 -5.52 21.46
N ARG A 199 -49.73 -4.97 22.59
CA ARG A 199 -50.16 -5.42 23.92
C ARG A 199 -51.64 -5.07 24.08
N ASP A 200 -52.49 -6.08 24.09
CA ASP A 200 -53.89 -5.98 24.45
C ASP A 200 -54.04 -5.84 25.96
N GLU A 201 -54.15 -4.60 26.42
CA GLU A 201 -54.60 -4.30 27.78
C GLU A 201 -56.11 -4.55 27.92
N ARG A 202 -56.54 -5.79 28.20
CA ARG A 202 -57.87 -6.07 28.78
C ARG A 202 -57.84 -7.30 29.68
N GLY A 203 -58.05 -7.10 30.99
CA GLY A 203 -58.31 -8.21 31.91
C GLY A 203 -58.19 -7.90 33.40
N ALA A 204 -58.63 -6.73 33.87
CA ALA A 204 -58.86 -6.48 35.30
C ALA A 204 -60.27 -5.89 35.48
N ALA A 205 -61.26 -6.77 35.60
CA ALA A 205 -62.55 -6.54 36.28
C ALA A 205 -63.31 -7.87 36.30
N GLY A 206 -63.49 -8.44 37.50
CA GLY A 206 -64.20 -9.70 37.76
C GLY A 206 -63.70 -10.36 39.03
#